data_AF-J9B5X7-F1
#
_entry.id   AF-J9B5X7-F1
#
_cell.length_a   1.000
_cell.length_b   1.000
_cell.length_c   1.000
_cell.angle_alpha   90.00
_cell.angle_beta   90.00
_cell.angle_gamma   90.00
#
_symmetry.space_group_name_H-M   'P 1'
#
loop_
_entity.id
_entity.type
_entity.pdbx_description
1 polymer ?
#
loop_
_entity_poly.entity_id
_entity_poly.type
_entity_poly.pdbx_seq_one_letter_code
_entity_poly.pdbx_strand_id
1 'polypeptide(L)'
;MNTRKFGYIRVSSKDQNEDRRIEAMKKLITDERDIFVDKQSGRDFNREQYQLVKRMLRKDDILYIHSLDRFGRNKEAILQEWKDITLNIQAHIVVLDMPLLDTTQYKDSLGTLITDLVL
;
A
#
# COMPACT_ATOMS: atom_id res chain seq x y z
N MET A 1 12.99 17.05 6.92
CA MET A 1 12.46 16.52 5.64
C MET A 1 10.97 16.30 5.83
N ASN A 2 10.13 16.69 4.86
CA ASN A 2 8.69 16.43 4.94
C ASN A 2 8.43 14.98 4.56
N THR A 3 7.85 14.19 5.47
CA THR A 3 7.33 12.85 5.19
C THR A 3 6.22 12.95 4.15
N ARG A 4 6.38 12.28 3.01
CA ARG A 4 5.33 12.22 1.99
C ARG A 4 4.41 11.03 2.26
N LYS A 5 3.16 11.19 1.84
CA LYS A 5 2.12 10.18 1.98
C LYS A 5 1.62 9.82 0.58
N PHE A 6 1.74 8.56 0.23
CA PHE A 6 1.32 8.02 -1.05
C PHE A 6 0.14 7.07 -0.85
N GLY A 7 -0.80 7.08 -1.78
CA GLY A 7 -1.99 6.25 -1.73
C GLY A 7 -2.01 5.37 -2.94
N TYR A 8 -2.12 4.07 -2.75
CA TYR A 8 -2.28 3.14 -3.86
C TYR A 8 -3.60 2.38 -3.73
N ILE A 9 -4.39 2.47 -4.79
CA ILE A 9 -5.70 1.83 -4.90
C ILE A 9 -5.69 0.93 -6.13
N ARG A 10 -6.14 -0.31 -5.96
CA ARG A 10 -6.44 -1.18 -7.09
C ARG A 10 -7.93 -1.45 -7.12
N VAL A 11 -8.55 -1.18 -8.26
CA VAL A 11 -9.96 -1.46 -8.49
C VAL A 11 -10.11 -2.46 -9.62
N SER A 12 -11.10 -3.34 -9.49
CA SER A 12 -11.47 -4.18 -10.63
C SER A 12 -12.26 -3.36 -11.65
N SER A 13 -12.21 -3.72 -12.93
CA SER A 13 -13.04 -3.07 -13.95
C SER A 13 -14.55 -3.20 -13.72
N LYS A 14 -14.98 -4.04 -12.77
CA LYS A 14 -16.38 -4.21 -12.35
C LYS A 14 -16.69 -3.56 -11.00
N ASP A 15 -15.72 -2.89 -10.38
CA ASP A 15 -15.85 -2.40 -9.01
C ASP A 15 -16.69 -1.11 -8.99
N GLN A 16 -17.94 -1.22 -8.54
CA GLN A 16 -18.87 -0.08 -8.50
C GLN A 16 -18.64 0.86 -7.30
N ASN A 17 -17.66 0.56 -6.44
CA ASN A 17 -17.36 1.34 -5.22
C ASN A 17 -16.01 2.06 -5.27
N GLU A 18 -15.46 2.29 -6.46
CA GLU A 18 -14.18 3.02 -6.65
C GLU A 18 -14.18 4.38 -5.94
N ASP A 19 -15.25 5.14 -6.08
CA ASP A 19 -15.36 6.49 -5.53
C ASP A 19 -15.20 6.50 -4.01
N ARG A 20 -15.82 5.55 -3.29
CA ARG A 20 -15.70 5.45 -1.83
C ARG A 20 -14.28 5.15 -1.37
N ARG A 21 -13.54 4.33 -2.12
CA ARG A 21 -12.13 4.01 -1.80
C ARG A 21 -11.23 5.21 -2.03
N ILE A 22 -11.48 5.95 -3.11
CA ILE A 22 -10.76 7.19 -3.40
C ILE A 22 -11.06 8.23 -2.33
N GLU A 23 -12.31 8.42 -1.93
CA GLU A 23 -12.69 9.36 -0.86
C GLU A 23 -12.02 9.02 0.48
N ALA A 24 -11.93 7.73 0.83
CA ALA A 24 -11.22 7.30 2.03
C ALA A 24 -9.72 7.68 1.96
N MET A 25 -9.11 7.53 0.79
CA MET A 25 -7.70 7.87 0.58
C MET A 25 -7.46 9.38 0.59
N LYS A 26 -8.37 10.17 -0.01
CA LYS A 26 -8.33 11.65 -0.01
C LYS A 26 -8.39 12.26 1.40
N LYS A 27 -8.98 11.55 2.37
CA LYS A 27 -8.97 11.99 3.79
C LYS A 27 -7.60 11.84 4.45
N LEU A 28 -6.75 10.96 3.93
CA LEU A 28 -5.43 10.64 4.50
C LEU A 28 -4.28 11.35 3.79
N ILE A 29 -4.48 11.68 2.51
CA ILE A 29 -3.47 12.24 1.61
C ILE A 29 -3.91 13.61 1.16
N THR A 30 -3.06 14.61 1.44
CA THR A 30 -3.37 16.02 1.20
C THR A 30 -3.28 16.41 -0.27
N ASP A 31 -2.40 15.76 -1.05
CA ASP A 31 -2.22 16.03 -2.48
C ASP A 31 -2.80 14.89 -3.31
N GLU A 32 -3.81 15.17 -4.13
CA GLU A 32 -4.42 14.15 -5.00
C GLU A 32 -3.42 13.54 -6.00
N ARG A 33 -2.33 14.25 -6.32
CA ARG A 33 -1.25 13.75 -7.19
C ARG A 33 -0.46 12.61 -6.56
N ASP A 34 -0.54 12.45 -5.24
CA ASP A 34 0.09 11.35 -4.51
C ASP A 34 -0.87 10.14 -4.35
N ILE A 35 -2.04 10.17 -4.99
CA ILE A 35 -3.00 9.06 -5.06
C ILE A 35 -2.93 8.39 -6.44
N PHE A 36 -2.67 7.09 -6.43
CA PHE A 36 -2.39 6.26 -7.60
C PHE A 36 -3.43 5.15 -7.70
N VAL A 37 -4.02 4.98 -8.89
CA VAL A 37 -5.12 4.03 -9.12
C VAL A 37 -4.83 3.12 -10.30
N ASP A 38 -4.74 1.81 -10.03
CA ASP A 38 -4.66 0.79 -11.07
C ASP A 38 -6.05 0.14 -11.31
N LYS A 39 -6.60 0.29 -12.52
CA LYS A 39 -7.85 -0.37 -12.93
C LYS A 39 -7.56 -1.64 -13.73
N GLN A 40 -7.83 -2.81 -13.17
CA GLN A 40 -7.48 -4.08 -13.82
C GLN A 40 -8.53 -5.17 -13.63
N SER A 41 -8.79 -5.94 -14.69
CA SER A 41 -9.55 -7.19 -14.56
C SER A 41 -8.71 -8.23 -13.82
N GLY A 42 -9.33 -9.14 -13.07
CA GLY A 42 -8.61 -10.15 -12.26
C GLY A 42 -7.67 -11.09 -13.04
N ARG A 43 -7.70 -11.04 -14.39
CA ARG A 43 -6.81 -11.81 -15.27
C ARG A 43 -5.43 -11.18 -15.40
N ASP A 44 -5.35 -9.86 -15.35
CA ASP A 44 -4.12 -9.11 -15.56
C ASP A 44 -3.62 -8.52 -14.22
N PHE A 45 -2.30 -8.53 -14.03
CA PHE A 45 -1.63 -8.02 -12.83
C PHE A 45 -0.53 -7.02 -13.23
N ASN A 46 -0.84 -6.17 -14.21
CA ASN A 46 0.03 -5.10 -14.66
C ASN A 46 -0.16 -3.86 -13.78
N ARG A 47 0.63 -3.72 -12.71
CA ARG A 47 0.49 -2.66 -11.69
C ARG A 47 1.35 -1.44 -12.00
N GLU A 48 1.12 -0.78 -13.13
CA GLU A 48 1.97 0.33 -13.59
C GLU A 48 2.01 1.47 -12.58
N GLN A 49 0.87 1.84 -12.01
CA GLN A 49 0.81 2.92 -11.03
C GLN A 49 1.50 2.54 -9.71
N TYR A 50 1.38 1.28 -9.28
CA TYR A 50 2.15 0.79 -8.14
C TYR A 50 3.67 0.87 -8.37
N GLN A 51 4.14 0.48 -9.56
CA GLN A 51 5.57 0.54 -9.89
C GLN A 51 6.08 1.99 -9.90
N LEU A 52 5.25 2.95 -10.31
CA LEU A 52 5.57 4.37 -10.19
C LEU A 52 5.69 4.80 -8.73
N VAL A 53 4.74 4.43 -7.88
CA VAL A 53 4.78 4.70 -6.43
C VAL A 53 6.07 4.16 -5.81
N LYS A 54 6.44 2.91 -6.10
CA LYS A 54 7.69 2.31 -5.60
C LYS A 54 8.94 3.10 -5.98
N ARG A 55 8.99 3.65 -7.20
CA ARG A 55 10.12 4.49 -7.65
C ARG A 55 10.13 5.87 -7.00
N MET A 56 8.98 6.36 -6.55
CA MET A 56 8.84 7.68 -5.93
C MET A 56 9.04 7.64 -4.41
N LEU A 57 8.73 6.51 -3.77
CA LEU A 57 8.91 6.29 -2.33
C LEU A 57 10.36 6.50 -1.92
N ARG A 58 10.54 7.19 -0.81
CA ARG A 58 11.83 7.41 -0.16
C ARG A 58 11.76 6.89 1.27
N LYS A 59 12.92 6.83 1.89
CA LYS A 59 13.04 6.56 3.32
C LYS A 59 12.10 7.47 4.12
N ASP A 60 11.43 6.86 5.11
CA ASP A 60 10.47 7.48 6.04
C ASP A 60 9.16 7.98 5.39
N ASP A 61 8.95 7.82 4.07
CA ASP A 61 7.65 8.07 3.43
C ASP A 61 6.63 6.99 3.84
N ILE A 62 5.33 7.27 3.65
CA ILE A 62 4.25 6.36 4.03
C ILE A 62 3.44 5.96 2.81
N LEU A 63 3.29 4.66 2.58
CA LEU A 63 2.39 4.09 1.59
C LEU A 63 1.09 3.61 2.27
N TYR A 64 -0.03 4.19 1.86
CA TYR A 64 -1.36 3.72 2.23
C TYR A 64 -1.92 2.81 1.13
N ILE A 65 -2.34 1.61 1.51
CA ILE A 65 -3.07 0.68 0.63
C ILE A 65 -4.42 0.34 1.25
N HIS A 66 -5.43 0.13 0.42
CA HIS A 66 -6.77 -0.17 0.95
C HIS A 66 -6.83 -1.56 1.59
N SER A 67 -6.26 -2.57 0.92
CA SER A 67 -6.32 -3.96 1.35
C SER A 67 -5.13 -4.77 0.87
N LEU A 68 -4.79 -5.81 1.64
CA LEU A 68 -3.64 -6.66 1.38
C LEU A 68 -3.87 -7.65 0.22
N ASP A 69 -5.11 -8.10 -0.01
CA ASP A 69 -5.47 -9.01 -1.11
C ASP A 69 -5.18 -8.42 -2.50
N ARG A 70 -5.04 -7.10 -2.57
CA ARG A 70 -4.72 -6.36 -3.81
C ARG A 70 -3.22 -6.10 -4.00
N PHE A 71 -2.42 -6.50 -3.03
CA PHE A 71 -0.99 -6.19 -2.96
C PHE A 71 -0.09 -7.28 -3.58
N GLY A 72 -0.58 -8.51 -3.76
CA GLY A 72 0.18 -9.60 -4.39
C GLY A 72 -0.73 -10.70 -4.92
N ARG A 73 -0.21 -11.59 -5.77
CA ARG A 73 -0.96 -12.75 -6.30
C ARG A 73 -1.06 -13.90 -5.30
N ASN A 74 -0.08 -14.00 -4.41
CA ASN A 74 0.03 -15.02 -3.39
C ASN A 74 0.76 -14.43 -2.17
N LYS A 75 0.79 -15.20 -1.09
CA LYS A 75 1.44 -14.86 0.18
C LYS A 75 2.91 -14.45 -0.01
N GLU A 76 3.65 -15.21 -0.81
CA GLU A 76 5.08 -14.96 -1.08
C GLU A 76 5.33 -13.61 -1.76
N ALA A 77 4.52 -13.26 -2.76
CA ALA A 77 4.63 -11.97 -3.46
C ALA A 77 4.28 -10.80 -2.53
N ILE A 78 3.26 -10.98 -1.68
CA ILE A 78 2.89 -9.97 -0.67
C ILE A 78 4.06 -9.74 0.30
N LEU A 79 4.64 -10.82 0.83
CA LEU A 79 5.80 -10.78 1.73
C LEU A 79 7.02 -10.12 1.08
N GLN A 80 7.31 -10.44 -0.18
CA GLN A 80 8.42 -9.83 -0.92
C GLN A 80 8.23 -8.32 -1.07
N GLU A 81 7.05 -7.89 -1.50
CA GLU A 81 6.74 -6.47 -1.66
C GLU A 81 6.77 -5.73 -0.32
N TRP A 82 6.26 -6.35 0.75
CA TRP A 82 6.30 -5.78 2.10
C TRP A 82 7.74 -5.57 2.59
N LYS A 83 8.59 -6.60 2.43
CA LYS A 83 10.02 -6.52 2.79
C LYS A 83 10.74 -5.48 1.95
N ASP A 84 10.43 -5.37 0.67
CA ASP A 84 11.05 -4.39 -0.21
C ASP A 84 10.75 -2.95 0.26
N ILE A 85 9.50 -2.66 0.60
CA ILE A 85 9.11 -1.33 1.13
C ILE A 85 9.77 -1.05 2.49
N THR A 86 9.68 -1.99 3.42
CA THR A 86 10.08 -1.76 4.82
C THR A 86 11.58 -1.87 5.07
N LEU A 87 12.28 -2.76 4.35
CA LEU A 87 13.70 -3.03 4.57
C LEU A 87 14.58 -2.38 3.51
N ASN A 88 14.22 -2.47 2.23
CA ASN A 88 15.06 -1.92 1.15
C ASN A 88 14.83 -0.42 0.96
N ILE A 89 13.57 0.01 0.83
CA ILE A 89 13.21 1.43 0.68
C ILE A 89 13.24 2.16 2.03
N GLN A 90 13.02 1.44 3.13
CA GLN A 90 12.89 1.99 4.48
C GLN A 90 11.71 2.96 4.60
N ALA A 91 10.62 2.68 3.88
CA ALA A 91 9.37 3.39 3.95
C ALA A 91 8.37 2.65 4.86
N HIS A 92 7.37 3.37 5.32
CA HIS A 92 6.25 2.81 6.07
C HIS A 92 5.12 2.37 5.14
N ILE A 93 4.34 1.39 5.58
CA ILE A 93 3.16 0.90 4.89
C ILE A 93 2.01 0.75 5.88
N VAL A 94 0.82 1.18 5.46
CA VAL A 94 -0.41 1.14 6.24
C VAL A 94 -1.50 0.50 5.41
N VAL A 95 -2.13 -0.54 5.95
CA VAL A 95 -3.27 -1.22 5.33
C VAL A 95 -4.56 -0.76 6.00
N LEU A 96 -5.44 -0.11 5.22
CA LEU A 96 -6.62 0.57 5.78
C LEU A 96 -7.68 -0.39 6.33
N ASP A 97 -7.86 -1.56 5.71
CA ASP A 97 -8.82 -2.57 6.17
C ASP A 97 -8.28 -3.49 7.28
N MET A 98 -6.98 -3.41 7.56
CA MET A 98 -6.30 -4.22 8.57
C MET A 98 -5.39 -3.36 9.45
N PRO A 99 -5.93 -2.68 10.48
CA PRO A 99 -5.18 -1.74 11.32
C PRO A 99 -3.95 -2.33 12.03
N LEU A 100 -3.88 -3.65 12.18
CA LEU A 100 -2.70 -4.35 12.71
C LEU A 100 -1.49 -4.21 11.79
N LEU A 101 -1.70 -4.03 10.49
CA LEU A 101 -0.67 -3.83 9.48
C LEU A 101 -0.41 -2.34 9.26
N ASP A 102 0.04 -1.67 10.32
CA ASP A 102 0.46 -0.27 10.30
C ASP A 102 1.89 -0.15 10.86
N THR A 103 2.88 -0.03 9.96
CA THR A 103 4.28 0.07 10.36
C THR A 103 4.68 1.45 10.87
N THR A 104 3.76 2.42 10.89
CA THR A 104 3.99 3.73 11.51
C THR A 104 3.79 3.67 13.03
N GLN A 105 2.93 2.76 13.50
CA GLN A 105 2.60 2.60 14.92
C GLN A 105 3.55 1.64 15.63
N TYR A 106 4.00 0.59 14.94
CA TYR A 106 4.87 -0.44 15.50
C TYR A 106 6.29 -0.28 14.98
N LYS A 107 7.09 0.55 15.67
CA LYS A 107 8.55 0.53 15.51
C LYS A 107 9.07 -0.72 16.23
N ASP A 108 9.93 -1.50 15.57
CA ASP A 108 10.66 -2.67 16.12
C ASP A 108 9.94 -4.04 16.04
N SER A 109 10.49 -5.02 16.77
CA SER A 109 10.23 -6.46 16.72
C SER A 109 8.75 -6.85 16.77
N LEU A 110 7.88 -6.02 17.36
CA LEU A 110 6.44 -6.27 17.41
C LEU A 110 5.78 -6.12 16.04
N GLY A 111 6.23 -5.14 15.24
CA GLY A 111 5.76 -4.97 13.87
C GLY A 111 6.19 -6.15 12.99
N THR A 112 7.41 -6.65 13.18
CA THR A 112 7.90 -7.86 12.50
C THR A 112 7.08 -9.10 12.88
N LEU A 113 6.78 -9.28 14.17
CA LEU A 113 5.95 -10.41 14.64
C LEU A 113 4.52 -10.36 14.11
N ILE A 114 3.88 -9.19 14.11
CA ILE A 114 2.54 -9.02 13.54
C ILE A 114 2.57 -9.32 12.05
N THR A 115 3.60 -8.86 11.35
CA THR A 115 3.82 -9.17 9.93
C THR A 115 3.95 -10.68 9.73
N ASP A 116 4.78 -11.38 10.49
CA ASP A 116 5.01 -12.83 10.33
C ASP A 116 3.82 -13.71 10.70
N LEU A 117 2.94 -13.24 11.60
CA LEU A 117 1.72 -13.95 12.00
C LEU A 117 0.57 -13.77 11.00
N VAL A 118 0.51 -12.60 10.36
CA VAL A 118 -0.57 -12.21 9.43
C VAL A 118 -0.22 -12.56 7.99
N LEU A 119 1.02 -12.28 7.58
CA LEU A 119 1.55 -12.52 6.22
C LEU A 119 2.21 -13.87 6.11
#